data_AF-A0A3S5DPR9-F1
#
_entry.id   AF-A0A3S5DPR9-F1
#
_cell.length_a   1.000
_cell.length_b   1.000
_cell.length_c   1.000
_cell.angle_alpha   90.00
_cell.angle_beta   90.00
_cell.angle_gamma   90.00
#
_symmetry.space_group_name_H-M   'P 1'
#
loop_
_entity.id
_entity.type
_entity.pdbx_description
1 polymer ?
#
loop_
_entity_poly.entity_id
_entity_poly.type
_entity_poly.pdbx_seq_one_letter_code
_entity_poly.pdbx_strand_id
1 'polypeptide(L)' 'MKKLELPAEDYRKLSDFITDWLDEKHDLQVGQFEAEFLLDELVKRLAPVLYNKGLDDALAVAQSNMLTLEELLDLEKVVG' A
#
# COMPACT_ATOMS: atom_id res chain seq x y z
N MET A 1 -6.04 -1.69 14.48
CA MET A 1 -6.04 -1.21 13.08
C MET A 1 -7.42 -1.39 12.50
N LYS A 2 -7.97 -0.40 11.79
CA LYS A 2 -9.15 -0.65 10.95
C LYS A 2 -8.76 -1.69 9.91
N LYS A 3 -9.63 -2.68 9.70
CA LYS A 3 -9.47 -3.63 8.60
C LYS A 3 -9.37 -2.80 7.31
N LEU A 4 -8.30 -2.97 6.54
CA LEU A 4 -8.21 -2.35 5.23
C LEU A 4 -9.27 -3.03 4.35
N GLU A 5 -10.21 -2.24 3.85
CA GLU A 5 -11.23 -2.71 2.90
C GLU A 5 -10.98 -2.02 1.57
N LEU A 6 -10.89 -2.82 0.52
CA LEU A 6 -10.68 -2.31 -0.84
C LEU A 6 -11.98 -1.70 -1.36
N PRO A 7 -11.91 -0.58 -2.11
CA PRO A 7 -13.06 -0.12 -2.89
C PRO A 7 -13.59 -1.22 -3.82
N ALA A 8 -14.90 -1.30 -3.99
CA ALA A 8 -15.54 -2.39 -4.74
C ALA A 8 -15.06 -2.50 -6.21
N GLU A 9 -14.63 -1.39 -6.81
CA GLU A 9 -14.04 -1.38 -8.16
C GLU A 9 -12.65 -2.01 -8.15
N ASP A 10 -11.79 -1.63 -7.21
CA ASP A 10 -10.44 -2.16 -7.09
C ASP A 10 -10.45 -3.64 -6.69
N TYR A 11 -11.38 -4.03 -5.80
CA TYR A 11 -11.58 -5.43 -5.42
C TYR A 11 -11.83 -6.31 -6.65
N ARG A 12 -12.74 -5.88 -7.52
CA ARG A 12 -13.08 -6.60 -8.74
C ARG A 12 -11.92 -6.67 -9.73
N LYS A 13 -11.24 -5.55 -9.96
CA LYS A 13 -10.06 -5.52 -10.84
C LYS A 13 -8.97 -6.48 -10.36
N LEU A 14 -8.77 -6.56 -9.05
CA LEU A 14 -7.76 -7.42 -8.45
C LEU A 14 -8.18 -8.90 -8.46
N SER A 15 -9.47 -9.21 -8.25
CA SER A 15 -9.96 -10.58 -8.38
C SER A 15 -9.88 -11.06 -9.83
N ASP A 16 -10.25 -10.22 -10.80
CA ASP A 16 -10.13 -10.52 -12.23
C ASP A 16 -8.65 -10.77 -12.60
N PHE A 17 -7.74 -9.91 -12.13
CA PHE A 17 -6.31 -10.09 -12.31
C PHE A 17 -5.79 -11.43 -11.76
N ILE A 18 -6.25 -11.84 -10.56
CA ILE A 18 -5.85 -13.12 -9.96
C ILE A 18 -6.33 -14.29 -10.82
N THR A 19 -7.59 -14.25 -11.28
CA THR A 19 -8.15 -15.28 -12.16
C THR A 19 -7.33 -15.40 -13.44
N ASP A 20 -7.13 -14.29 -14.15
CA ASP A 20 -6.41 -14.27 -15.43
C ASP A 20 -4.96 -14.71 -15.26
N TRP A 21 -4.29 -14.27 -14.19
CA TRP A 21 -2.90 -14.63 -13.93
C TRP A 21 -2.71 -16.13 -13.66
N LEU A 22 -3.61 -16.73 -12.89
CA LEU A 22 -3.56 -18.16 -12.59
C LEU A 22 -3.83 -19.02 -13.82
N ASP A 23 -4.76 -18.61 -14.69
CA ASP A 23 -4.99 -19.30 -15.95
C ASP A 23 -3.77 -19.15 -16.88
N GLU A 24 -3.35 -17.91 -17.17
CA GLU A 24 -2.30 -17.62 -18.16
C GLU A 24 -0.90 -18.10 -17.75
N LYS A 25 -0.54 -18.00 -16.46
CA LYS A 25 0.83 -18.26 -15.99
C LYS A 25 0.99 -19.60 -15.30
N HIS A 26 -0.12 -20.19 -14.85
CA HIS A 26 -0.09 -21.40 -14.05
C HIS A 26 -0.97 -22.52 -14.61
N ASP A 27 -1.67 -22.31 -15.74
CA ASP A 27 -2.62 -23.27 -16.34
C ASP A 27 -3.67 -23.76 -15.31
N LEU A 28 -4.04 -22.86 -14.39
CA LEU A 28 -4.94 -23.14 -13.29
C LEU A 28 -6.19 -22.27 -13.41
N GLN A 29 -7.25 -22.87 -13.93
CA GLN A 29 -8.56 -22.24 -14.01
C GLN A 29 -9.24 -22.21 -12.64
N VAL A 30 -9.50 -21.00 -12.15
CA VAL A 30 -10.24 -20.75 -10.92
C VAL A 30 -11.51 -19.95 -11.23
N GLY A 31 -12.55 -20.13 -10.42
CA GLY A 31 -13.73 -19.28 -10.49
C GLY A 31 -13.51 -17.94 -9.79
N GLN A 32 -14.44 -17.01 -10.01
CA GLN A 32 -14.39 -15.69 -9.41
C GLN A 32 -14.39 -15.75 -7.88
N PHE A 33 -15.19 -16.65 -7.30
CA PHE A 33 -15.30 -16.78 -5.84
C PHE A 33 -13.97 -17.25 -5.22
N GLU A 34 -13.27 -18.17 -5.87
CA GLU A 34 -11.95 -18.64 -5.43
C GLU A 34 -10.90 -17.53 -5.51
N ALA A 35 -10.93 -16.72 -6.58
CA ALA A 35 -10.05 -15.56 -6.73
C ALA A 35 -10.31 -14.47 -5.68
N GLU A 36 -11.58 -14.17 -5.40
CA GLU A 36 -12.01 -13.25 -4.34
C GLU A 36 -11.57 -13.76 -2.96
N PHE A 37 -11.74 -15.05 -2.68
CA PHE A 37 -11.28 -15.65 -1.42
C PHE A 37 -9.76 -15.57 -1.27
N LEU A 38 -9.00 -15.83 -2.35
CA LEU A 38 -7.55 -15.68 -2.34
C LEU A 38 -7.14 -14.22 -2.11
N LEU A 39 -7.80 -13.27 -2.78
CA LEU A 39 -7.57 -11.84 -2.59
C LEU A 39 -7.78 -11.44 -1.12
N ASP A 40 -8.85 -11.90 -0.49
CA ASP A 40 -9.14 -11.64 0.91
C ASP A 40 -8.01 -12.12 1.83
N GLU A 41 -7.48 -13.33 1.60
CA GLU A 41 -6.38 -13.88 2.39
C GLU A 41 -5.06 -13.14 2.15
N LEU A 42 -4.78 -12.73 0.91
CA LEU A 42 -3.61 -11.93 0.57
C LEU A 42 -3.68 -10.55 1.23
N VAL A 43 -4.82 -9.86 1.12
CA VAL A 43 -5.02 -8.53 1.74
C VAL A 43 -4.87 -8.61 3.25
N LYS A 44 -5.45 -9.61 3.92
CA LYS A 44 -5.31 -9.79 5.38
C LYS A 44 -3.84 -9.87 5.83
N ARG A 45 -2.97 -10.48 5.03
CA ARG A 45 -1.56 -10.70 5.38
C ARG A 45 -0.63 -9.59 4.90
N LEU A 46 -0.81 -9.13 3.67
CA LEU A 46 0.09 -8.19 3.00
C LEU A 46 -0.23 -6.74 3.36
N ALA A 47 -1.51 -6.39 3.49
CA ALA A 47 -1.90 -5.00 3.70
C ALA A 47 -1.28 -4.36 4.95
N PRO A 48 -1.24 -5.00 6.13
CA PRO A 48 -0.62 -4.40 7.31
C PRO A 48 0.88 -4.14 7.11
N VAL A 49 1.59 -5.05 6.44
CA VAL A 49 3.03 -4.95 6.21
C VAL A 49 3.33 -3.78 5.26
N LEU A 50 2.64 -3.75 4.13
CA LEU A 50 2.83 -2.70 3.12
C LEU A 50 2.39 -1.33 3.62
N TYR A 51 1.25 -1.26 4.32
CA TYR A 51 0.72 -0.01 4.86
C TYR A 51 1.66 0.59 5.92
N ASN A 52 2.13 -0.22 6.87
CA ASN A 52 3.05 0.26 7.90
C ASN A 52 4.35 0.74 7.28
N LYS A 53 4.94 -0.04 6.37
CA LYS A 53 6.17 0.37 5.70
C LYS A 53 5.99 1.67 4.91
N GLY A 54 4.87 1.81 4.18
CA GLY A 54 4.56 3.03 3.45
C GLY A 54 4.36 4.25 4.36
N LEU A 55 3.75 4.05 5.54
CA LEU A 55 3.59 5.10 6.54
C LEU A 55 4.94 5.53 7.12
N ASP A 56 5.81 4.57 7.45
CA ASP A 56 7.15 4.84 7.96
C ASP A 56 7.99 5.63 6.93
N ASP A 57 7.90 5.25 5.65
CA ASP A 57 8.60 5.94 4.57
C ASP A 57 8.09 7.38 4.38
N ALA A 58 6.77 7.58 4.43
CA ALA A 58 6.18 8.92 4.37
C ALA A 58 6.59 9.78 5.58
N LEU A 59 6.66 9.19 6.78
CA LEU A 59 7.09 9.88 7.99
C LEU A 59 8.57 10.29 7.90
N ALA A 60 9.45 9.41 7.39
CA ALA A 60 10.86 9.71 7.21
C ALA A 60 11.07 10.91 6.26
N VAL A 61 10.33 10.99 5.16
CA VAL A 61 10.36 12.14 4.24
C VAL A 61 9.88 13.42 4.94
N ALA A 62 8.77 13.34 5.67
CA ALA A 62 8.24 14.49 6.41
C ALA A 62 9.22 15.01 7.46
N GLN A 63 9.87 14.11 8.22
CA GLN A 63 10.89 14.46 9.20
C GLN A 63 12.11 15.11 8.55
N SER A 64 12.59 14.58 7.42
CA SER A 64 13.70 15.19 6.68
C SER A 64 13.36 16.61 6.23
N ASN A 65 12.14 16.85 5.73
CA ASN A 65 11.71 18.18 5.32
C ASN A 65 11.61 19.15 6.50
N MET A 66 11.17 18.67 7.67
CA MET A 66 11.09 19.46 8.89
C MET A 66 12.48 19.88 9.37
N LEU A 67 13.46 18.97 9.36
CA LEU A 67 14.86 19.29 9.70
C LEU A 67 15.44 20.36 8.77
N THR A 68 15.23 20.22 7.45
CA THR A 68 15.65 21.24 6.47
C THR A 68 15.03 22.61 6.77
N LEU A 69 13.76 22.65 7.16
CA LEU A 69 13.09 23.90 7.51
C LEU A 69 13.67 24.52 8.79
N GLU A 70 13.94 23.70 9.81
CA GLU A 70 14.58 24.15 11.06
C GLU A 70 15.96 24.78 10.80
N GLU A 71 16.78 24.14 9.96
CA GLU A 71 18.09 24.67 9.55
C GLU A 71 17.97 26.04 8.85
N LEU A 72 16.99 26.21 7.96
CA LEU A 72 16.75 27.49 7.28
C LEU A 72 16.33 28.61 8.25
N LEU A 73 15.44 28.30 9.20
CA LEU A 73 14.98 29.26 10.20
C LEU A 73 16.11 29.69 11.14
N ASP A 74 17.02 28.76 11.48
CA ASP A 74 18.17 29.09 12.32
C ASP A 74 19.18 29.98 11.59
N LEU A 75 19.37 29.81 10.28
CA LEU A 75 20.17 30.75 9.47
C LEU A 75 19.57 32.14 9.43
N GLU A 76 18.24 32.26 9.28
CA GLU A 76 17.56 33.57 9.28
C GLU A 76 17.74 34.33 10.60
N LYS A 77 17.69 33.62 11.75
CA LYS A 77 17.94 34.20 13.07
C LYS A 77 19.37 34.73 13.26
N VAL A 78 20.36 34.19 12.54
CA VAL A 78 21.77 34.60 12.65
C VAL A 78 22.08 35.84 11.81
N VAL A 79 21.34 36.05 10.71
CA VAL A 79 21.55 37.16 9.77
C VAL A 79 20.69 38.39 10.11
N GLY A 80 19.63 38.21 10.91
CA GLY A 80 18.72 39.26 11.38
C GLY A 80 19.18 40.07 12.59
#